data_AF-A0A4Y5SSI0-F1
#
_entry.id   AF-A0A4Y5SSI0-F1
#
_cell.length_a   1.000
_cell.length_b   1.000
_cell.length_c   1.000
_cell.angle_alpha   90.00
_cell.angle_beta   90.00
_cell.angle_gamma   90.00
#
_symmetry.space_group_name_H-M   'P 1'
#
loop_
_entity.id
_entity.type
_entity.pdbx_description
1 polymer ?
#
loop_
_entity_poly.entity_id
_entity_poly.type
_entity_poly.pdbx_seq_one_letter_code
_entity_poly.pdbx_strand_id
1 'polypeptide(L)'
;MSKLNWSRRSGPATSSFWTTSPATRALPAAAALHDIGAWFLFLPPYSPDLNPIEMAFAKLKALVRKAAARTYDQRWAAVGQVCNVFSDEECYSYFKAAGYEVD
;
A
#
# COMPACT_ATOMS: atom_id res chain seq x y z
N MET A 1 2.22 16.48 -17.60
CA MET A 1 1.83 15.53 -16.52
C MET A 1 2.00 16.24 -15.19
N SER A 2 0.90 16.62 -14.55
CA SER A 2 0.92 17.38 -13.30
C SER A 2 1.33 16.42 -12.17
N LYS A 3 2.47 16.69 -11.53
CA LYS A 3 2.86 16.06 -10.27
C LYS A 3 1.71 16.30 -9.29
N LEU A 4 1.03 15.25 -8.82
CA LEU A 4 -0.06 15.39 -7.86
C LEU A 4 0.48 16.11 -6.62
N ASN A 5 0.02 17.34 -6.41
CA ASN A 5 0.41 18.14 -5.25
C ASN A 5 -0.28 17.54 -4.00
N TRP A 6 0.49 16.76 -3.25
CA TRP A 6 0.09 16.05 -2.03
C TRP A 6 -0.52 16.97 -0.97
N SER A 7 0.00 18.20 -0.84
CA SER A 7 -0.47 19.20 0.15
C SER A 7 -1.93 19.62 -0.01
N ARG A 8 -2.54 19.43 -1.19
CA ARG A 8 -3.94 19.81 -1.46
C ARG A 8 -4.98 18.75 -1.15
N ARG A 9 -4.58 17.51 -0.81
CA ARG A 9 -5.52 16.40 -0.51
C ARG A 9 -5.41 15.87 0.92
N SER A 10 -4.41 16.31 1.68
CA SER A 10 -4.37 16.16 3.13
C SER A 10 -5.45 17.04 3.75
N GLY A 11 -6.65 16.46 3.97
CA GLY A 11 -7.52 16.93 5.04
C GLY A 11 -6.83 16.76 6.41
N PRO A 12 -7.49 17.12 7.52
CA PRO A 12 -6.93 16.96 8.87
C PRO A 12 -6.61 15.50 9.27
N ALA A 13 -6.92 14.54 8.41
CA ALA A 13 -6.67 13.12 8.54
C ALA A 13 -5.20 12.76 8.19
N THR A 14 -4.49 12.19 9.16
CA THR A 14 -3.10 11.70 9.02
C THR A 14 -2.97 10.38 8.24
N SER A 15 -4.09 9.71 7.92
CA SER A 15 -4.10 8.40 7.27
C SER A 15 -5.06 8.34 6.08
N SER A 16 -4.70 7.54 5.07
CA SER A 16 -5.49 7.37 3.85
C SER A 16 -5.44 5.92 3.35
N PHE A 17 -6.52 5.46 2.74
CA PHE A 17 -6.62 4.13 2.13
C PHE A 17 -6.64 4.26 0.60
N TRP A 18 -5.66 3.65 -0.06
CA TRP A 18 -5.43 3.82 -1.49
C TRP A 18 -6.01 2.64 -2.25
N THR A 19 -6.82 2.91 -3.29
CA THR A 19 -7.51 1.85 -4.03
C THR A 19 -7.82 2.27 -5.46
N THR A 20 -7.69 1.33 -6.39
CA THR A 20 -8.19 1.42 -7.77
C THR A 20 -9.52 0.70 -7.96
N SER A 21 -9.91 -0.17 -7.01
CA SER A 21 -11.10 -1.02 -7.12
C SER A 21 -12.39 -0.23 -6.82
N PRO A 22 -13.45 -0.38 -7.63
CA PRO A 22 -14.76 0.16 -7.32
C PRO A 22 -15.44 -0.52 -6.12
N ALA A 23 -15.09 -1.78 -5.80
CA ALA A 23 -15.75 -2.55 -4.74
C ALA A 23 -15.54 -1.95 -3.35
N THR A 24 -14.40 -1.28 -3.13
CA THR A 24 -14.08 -0.58 -1.88
C THR A 24 -14.83 0.74 -1.72
N ARG A 25 -15.58 1.21 -2.74
CA ARG A 25 -16.47 2.38 -2.65
C ARG A 25 -17.81 2.10 -1.95
N ALA A 26 -18.06 0.86 -1.53
CA ALA A 26 -19.30 0.50 -0.86
C ALA A 26 -19.49 1.30 0.45
N LEU A 27 -20.74 1.66 0.75
CA LEU A 27 -21.10 2.47 1.94
C LEU A 27 -20.49 1.98 3.26
N PRO A 28 -20.43 0.65 3.55
CA PRO A 28 -19.83 0.18 4.80
C PRO A 28 -18.34 0.48 4.91
N ALA A 29 -17.60 0.40 3.80
CA ALA A 29 -16.16 0.69 3.79
C ALA A 29 -15.90 2.20 3.97
N ALA A 30 -16.76 3.06 3.41
CA ALA A 30 -16.68 4.50 3.61
C ALA A 30 -16.98 4.92 5.04
N ALA A 31 -18.00 4.33 5.67
CA ALA A 31 -18.31 4.56 7.08
C ALA A 31 -17.14 4.14 7.98
N ALA A 32 -16.59 2.94 7.76
CA ALA A 32 -15.46 2.44 8.55
C ALA A 32 -14.21 3.32 8.47
N LEU A 33 -13.88 3.88 7.29
CA LEU A 33 -12.77 4.82 7.17
C LEU A 33 -13.07 6.15 7.83
N HIS A 34 -14.29 6.67 7.68
CA HIS A 34 -14.71 7.91 8.31
C HIS A 34 -14.60 7.84 9.84
N ASP A 35 -15.03 6.73 10.45
CA ASP A 35 -15.03 6.54 11.90
C ASP A 35 -13.62 6.56 12.52
N ILE A 36 -12.59 6.18 11.75
CA ILE A 36 -11.18 6.24 12.18
C ILE A 36 -10.47 7.53 11.72
N GLY A 37 -11.21 8.47 11.12
CA GLY A 37 -10.64 9.70 10.57
C GLY A 37 -9.70 9.48 9.39
N ALA A 38 -9.91 8.42 8.60
CA ALA A 38 -9.18 8.13 7.36
C ALA A 38 -10.02 8.47 6.13
N TRP A 39 -9.38 8.55 4.96
CA TRP A 39 -10.06 8.89 3.70
C TRP A 39 -9.57 8.04 2.52
N PHE A 40 -10.42 7.92 1.48
CA PHE A 40 -10.07 7.18 0.26
C PHE A 40 -9.25 8.01 -0.71
N LEU A 41 -8.13 7.44 -1.18
CA LEU A 41 -7.42 7.92 -2.36
C LEU A 41 -7.70 6.99 -3.55
N PHE A 42 -8.48 7.47 -4.50
CA PHE A 42 -8.75 6.75 -5.76
C PHE A 42 -7.65 7.05 -6.78
N LEU A 43 -6.89 6.00 -7.10
CA LEU A 43 -5.86 6.05 -8.14
C LEU A 43 -6.50 5.82 -9.52
N PRO A 44 -5.94 6.38 -10.61
CA PRO A 44 -6.42 6.08 -11.96
C PRO A 44 -6.34 4.57 -12.25
N PRO A 45 -7.26 4.02 -13.06
CA PRO A 45 -7.23 2.60 -13.43
C PRO A 45 -5.87 2.21 -14.00
N TYR A 46 -5.40 1.00 -13.68
CA TYR A 46 -4.15 0.43 -14.21
C TYR A 46 -2.91 1.34 -14.06
N SER A 47 -2.79 2.03 -12.91
CA SER A 47 -1.59 2.82 -12.56
C SER A 47 -0.73 2.11 -11.50
N PRO A 48 -0.12 0.94 -11.82
CA PRO A 48 0.69 0.21 -10.85
C PRO A 48 1.91 1.01 -10.40
N ASP A 49 2.45 1.86 -11.27
CA ASP A 49 3.61 2.71 -10.99
C ASP A 49 3.35 3.77 -9.92
N LEU A 50 2.07 4.09 -9.67
CA LEU A 50 1.64 5.04 -8.64
C LEU A 50 1.24 4.33 -7.34
N ASN A 51 1.42 3.02 -7.24
CA ASN A 51 1.05 2.29 -6.03
C ASN A 51 2.30 1.68 -5.39
N PRO A 52 2.85 2.30 -4.32
CA PRO A 52 4.09 1.83 -3.68
C PRO A 52 3.97 0.40 -3.13
N ILE A 53 2.73 -0.08 -2.91
CA ILE A 53 2.46 -1.44 -2.49
C ILE A 53 2.94 -2.47 -3.53
N GLU A 54 2.93 -2.14 -4.82
CA GLU A 54 3.31 -3.09 -5.88
C GLU A 54 4.81 -3.46 -5.77
N MET A 55 5.65 -2.47 -5.44
CA MET A 55 7.09 -2.70 -5.21
C MET A 55 7.32 -3.57 -3.98
N ALA A 56 6.64 -3.26 -2.87
CA ALA A 56 6.71 -4.06 -1.64
C ALA A 56 6.23 -5.51 -1.88
N PHE A 57 5.12 -5.69 -2.60
CA PHE A 57 4.58 -7.02 -2.91
C PHE A 57 5.45 -7.79 -3.90
N ALA A 58 6.14 -7.13 -4.82
CA ALA A 58 7.12 -7.79 -5.69
C ALA A 58 8.26 -8.41 -4.85
N LYS A 59 8.83 -7.65 -3.90
CA LYS A 59 9.85 -8.16 -2.96
C LYS A 59 9.30 -9.27 -2.08
N LEU A 60 8.12 -9.08 -1.46
CA LEU A 60 7.46 -10.07 -0.63
C LEU A 60 7.27 -11.40 -1.38
N LYS A 61 6.73 -11.35 -2.60
CA LYS A 61 6.53 -12.53 -3.45
C LYS A 61 7.86 -13.21 -3.77
N ALA A 62 8.92 -12.47 -4.07
CA ALA A 62 10.23 -13.02 -4.36
C ALA A 62 10.80 -13.78 -3.14
N LEU A 63 10.71 -13.19 -1.95
CA LEU A 63 11.20 -13.78 -0.70
C LEU A 63 10.38 -15.01 -0.27
N VAL A 64 9.05 -14.95 -0.36
CA VAL A 64 8.17 -16.09 -0.06
C VAL A 64 8.42 -17.24 -1.04
N ARG A 65 8.63 -16.95 -2.34
CA ARG A 65 9.01 -17.97 -3.33
C ARG A 65 10.35 -18.62 -3.00
N LYS A 66 11.33 -17.82 -2.55
CA LYS A 66 12.64 -18.31 -2.12
C LYS A 66 12.56 -19.25 -0.92
N ALA A 67 11.60 -19.05 -0.01
CA ALA A 67 11.38 -19.94 1.13
C ALA A 67 10.90 -21.35 0.74
N ALA A 68 10.40 -21.55 -0.49
CA ALA A 68 10.01 -22.85 -1.07
C ALA A 68 9.07 -23.71 -0.19
N ALA A 69 8.27 -23.09 0.67
CA ALA A 69 7.33 -23.75 1.58
C ALA A 69 6.28 -24.58 0.84
N ARG A 70 6.06 -25.83 1.29
CA ARG A 70 5.19 -26.81 0.63
C ARG A 70 3.85 -27.01 1.32
N THR A 71 3.67 -26.49 2.53
CA THR A 71 2.38 -26.48 3.23
C THR A 71 1.85 -25.06 3.39
N TYR A 72 0.55 -24.96 3.66
CA TYR A 72 -0.10 -23.68 3.93
C TYR A 72 0.50 -22.99 5.15
N ASP A 73 0.64 -23.71 6.26
CA ASP A 73 1.16 -23.16 7.53
C ASP A 73 2.60 -22.67 7.39
N GLN A 74 3.45 -23.43 6.69
CA GLN A 74 4.82 -23.03 6.40
C GLN A 74 4.87 -21.76 5.54
N ARG A 75 3.96 -21.64 4.57
CA ARG A 75 3.87 -20.44 3.73
C ARG A 75 3.40 -19.23 4.54
N TRP A 76 2.44 -19.41 5.44
CA TRP A 76 1.98 -18.34 6.33
C TRP A 76 3.07 -17.87 7.29
N ALA A 77 3.78 -18.81 7.92
CA ALA A 77 4.93 -18.51 8.76
C ALA A 77 6.03 -17.77 7.97
N ALA A 78 6.32 -18.22 6.74
CA ALA A 78 7.29 -17.56 5.87
C ALA A 78 6.87 -16.11 5.52
N VAL A 79 5.59 -15.86 5.26
CA VAL A 79 5.08 -14.49 5.04
C VAL A 79 5.35 -13.62 6.27
N GLY A 80 5.01 -14.10 7.47
CA GLY A 80 5.25 -13.35 8.71
C GLY A 80 6.73 -13.03 8.94
N GLN A 81 7.62 -14.00 8.70
CA GLN A 81 9.07 -13.78 8.78
C GLN A 81 9.58 -12.77 7.76
N VAL A 82 9.08 -12.84 6.52
CA VAL A 82 9.47 -11.92 5.45
C VAL A 82 8.99 -10.49 5.73
N CYS A 83 7.81 -10.32 6.33
CA CYS A 83 7.32 -8.99 6.71
C CYS A 83 8.27 -8.28 7.69
N ASN A 84 8.96 -9.02 8.56
CA ASN A 84 9.95 -8.46 9.50
C ASN A 84 11.25 -7.98 8.83
N VAL A 85 11.43 -8.22 7.52
CA VAL A 85 12.64 -7.82 6.77
C VAL A 85 12.50 -6.41 6.17
N PHE A 86 11.29 -5.86 6.10
CA PHE A 86 11.06 -4.51 5.58
C PHE A 86 11.44 -3.48 6.64
N SER A 87 12.38 -2.59 6.32
CA SER A 87 12.72 -1.45 7.18
C SER A 87 11.86 -0.23 6.85
N ASP A 88 11.80 0.72 7.78
CA ASP A 88 11.08 1.97 7.59
C ASP A 88 11.67 2.79 6.43
N GLU A 89 12.99 2.82 6.29
CA GLU A 89 13.69 3.53 5.21
C GLU A 89 13.41 2.93 3.83
N GLU A 90 13.31 1.61 3.76
CA GLU A 90 12.96 0.92 2.52
C GLU A 90 11.50 1.21 2.14
N CYS A 91 10.59 1.17 3.12
CA CYS A 91 9.19 1.51 2.89
C CYS A 91 9.07 2.95 2.38
N TYR A 92 9.77 3.90 3.00
CA TYR A 92 9.82 5.30 2.55
C TYR A 92 10.34 5.43 1.12
N SER A 93 11.35 4.63 0.75
CA SER A 93 11.90 4.61 -0.60
C SER A 93 10.88 4.15 -1.64
N TYR A 94 9.96 3.24 -1.31
CA TYR A 94 8.86 2.85 -2.21
C TYR A 94 7.87 3.99 -2.43
N PHE A 95 7.51 4.73 -1.39
CA PHE A 95 6.65 5.92 -1.53
C PHE A 95 7.30 6.97 -2.43
N LYS A 96 8.59 7.25 -2.20
CA LYS A 96 9.37 8.18 -3.04
C LYS A 96 9.44 7.72 -4.49
N ALA A 97 9.69 6.42 -4.74
CA ALA A 97 9.75 5.87 -6.08
C ALA A 97 8.41 5.97 -6.84
N ALA A 98 7.29 5.86 -6.14
CA ALA A 98 5.95 6.06 -6.69
C ALA A 98 5.55 7.55 -6.81
N GLY A 99 6.46 8.48 -6.51
CA GLY A 99 6.27 9.93 -6.67
C GLY A 99 5.62 10.63 -5.47
N TYR A 100 5.57 9.96 -4.31
CA TYR A 100 5.06 10.50 -3.06
C TYR A 100 6.25 10.88 -2.16
N GLU A 101 6.70 12.12 -2.29
CA GLU A 101 7.64 12.73 -1.35
C GLU A 101 6.84 13.54 -0.33
N VAL A 102 7.17 13.36 0.94
CA VAL A 102 6.72 14.25 2.01
C VAL A 102 7.90 15.18 2.28
N ASP A 103 7.68 16.49 2.18
CA ASP A 103 8.68 17.51 2.56
C ASP A 103 8.99 17.43 4.06
#